data_AF-A0A154QYP6-F1
#
_entry.id   AF-A0A154QYP6-F1
#
_cell.length_a   1.000
_cell.length_b   1.000
_cell.length_c   1.000
_cell.angle_alpha   90.00
_cell.angle_beta   90.00
_cell.angle_gamma   90.00
#
_symmetry.space_group_name_H-M   'P 1'
#
loop_
_entity.id
_entity.type
_entity.pdbx_description
1 polymer ?
#
loop_
_entity_poly.entity_id
_entity_poly.type
_entity_poly.pdbx_seq_one_letter_code
_entity_poly.pdbx_strand_id
1 'polypeptide(L)'
;MKRPTFTLAAIVLALAAAGSAHARKDDIDIARLSGGLDQLANDPSLGRYAQAEQARARDAINRLAQAGSRERPHALYLAERRVDLAKTAAQLQDAQVKLTQLDRERDQIMLDNSRRETELAQRELERQRLQYQLAQEEAARLQAQGQEYSQAAEQARAEAERAKKLAAAQSKVAKAAKQQAELAAQAAKAMRSQMGEGDQPAEAAPDASKKHP
;
A
#
# COMPACT_ATOMS: atom_id res chain seq x y z
N MET A 1 7.19 106.33 -30.74
CA MET A 1 6.05 105.60 -30.15
C MET A 1 5.73 104.35 -30.98
N LYS A 2 6.46 103.23 -30.81
CA LYS A 2 6.19 101.95 -31.52
C LYS A 2 6.74 100.77 -30.70
N ARG A 3 6.12 100.42 -29.57
CA ARG A 3 6.51 99.26 -28.73
C ARG A 3 5.39 98.42 -28.06
N PRO A 4 4.07 98.56 -28.33
CA PRO A 4 3.07 97.64 -27.75
C PRO A 4 2.77 96.41 -28.63
N THR A 5 3.09 96.43 -29.92
CA THR A 5 2.75 95.33 -30.85
C THR A 5 3.65 94.11 -30.69
N PHE A 6 4.91 94.30 -30.27
CA PHE A 6 5.87 93.21 -30.11
C PHE A 6 5.62 92.38 -28.84
N THR A 7 5.12 93.00 -27.77
CA THR A 7 4.79 92.31 -26.51
C THR A 7 3.48 91.52 -26.62
N LEU A 8 2.48 92.03 -27.34
CA LEU A 8 1.24 91.30 -27.64
C LEU A 8 1.49 90.05 -28.51
N ALA A 9 2.36 90.15 -29.52
CA ALA A 9 2.72 89.01 -30.37
C ALA A 9 3.43 87.89 -29.59
N ALA A 10 4.30 88.24 -28.63
CA ALA A 10 5.00 87.26 -27.79
C ALA A 10 4.06 86.51 -26.84
N ILE A 11 3.03 87.17 -26.29
CA ILE A 11 2.05 86.55 -25.39
C ILE A 11 1.13 85.59 -26.16
N VAL A 12 0.69 85.96 -27.36
CA VAL A 12 -0.14 85.09 -28.22
C VAL A 12 0.64 83.84 -28.64
N LEU A 13 1.93 83.98 -28.97
CA LEU A 13 2.79 82.84 -29.34
C LEU A 13 3.03 81.90 -28.14
N ALA A 14 3.19 82.44 -26.93
CA ALA A 14 3.36 81.65 -25.71
C ALA A 14 2.09 80.87 -25.33
N LEU A 15 0.89 81.47 -25.47
CA LEU A 15 -0.38 80.77 -25.24
C LEU A 15 -0.63 79.67 -26.29
N ALA A 16 -0.28 79.91 -27.56
CA ALA A 16 -0.39 78.91 -28.61
C ALA A 16 0.52 77.71 -28.36
N ALA A 17 1.77 77.93 -27.96
CA ALA A 17 2.72 76.86 -27.66
C ALA A 17 2.31 76.00 -26.45
N ALA A 18 1.73 76.60 -25.42
CA ALA A 18 1.23 75.88 -24.24
C ALA A 18 0.02 74.99 -24.57
N GLY A 19 -0.89 75.46 -25.45
CA GLY A 19 -2.05 74.68 -25.91
C GLY A 19 -1.67 73.42 -26.68
N SER A 20 -0.67 73.51 -27.57
CA SER A 20 -0.22 72.38 -28.39
C SER A 20 0.46 71.28 -27.59
N ALA A 21 1.23 71.64 -26.55
CA ALA A 21 1.85 70.67 -25.64
C ALA A 21 0.80 69.91 -24.81
N HIS A 22 -0.25 70.63 -24.40
CA HIS A 22 -1.54 70.16 -23.87
C HIS A 22 -2.09 68.95 -24.65
N ALA A 23 -2.55 69.26 -25.86
CA ALA A 23 -3.22 68.32 -26.75
C ALA A 23 -2.33 67.11 -27.12
N ARG A 24 -1.01 67.29 -27.22
CA ARG A 24 -0.10 66.19 -27.54
C ARG A 24 0.00 65.14 -26.42
N LYS A 25 0.09 65.56 -25.16
CA LYS A 25 0.17 64.63 -24.01
C LYS A 25 -1.12 63.82 -23.89
N ASP A 26 -2.20 64.52 -24.08
CA ASP A 26 -3.58 64.08 -24.11
C ASP A 26 -3.82 62.93 -25.11
N ASP A 27 -3.27 63.04 -26.32
CA ASP A 27 -3.31 61.97 -27.33
C ASP A 27 -2.42 60.78 -26.96
N ILE A 28 -1.27 61.02 -26.32
CA ILE A 28 -0.35 59.97 -25.86
C ILE A 28 -1.02 59.09 -24.79
N ASP A 29 -1.75 59.67 -23.85
CA ASP A 29 -2.43 58.92 -22.80
C ASP A 29 -3.53 58.00 -23.36
N ILE A 30 -4.32 58.49 -24.31
CA ILE A 30 -5.35 57.70 -24.99
C ILE A 30 -4.72 56.58 -25.80
N ALA A 31 -3.66 56.86 -26.57
CA ALA A 31 -2.95 55.87 -27.37
C ALA A 31 -2.33 54.78 -26.49
N ARG A 32 -1.74 55.16 -25.34
CA ARG A 32 -1.16 54.24 -24.35
C ARG A 32 -2.23 53.30 -23.77
N LEU A 33 -3.37 53.85 -23.33
CA LEU A 33 -4.44 53.05 -22.74
C LEU A 33 -5.12 52.14 -23.76
N SER A 34 -5.38 52.65 -24.96
CA SER A 34 -5.95 51.87 -26.06
C SER A 34 -5.02 50.73 -26.45
N GLY A 35 -3.73 51.02 -26.66
CA GLY A 35 -2.74 50.00 -26.99
C GLY A 35 -2.60 48.93 -25.90
N GLY A 36 -2.62 49.32 -24.62
CA GLY A 36 -2.58 48.37 -23.52
C GLY A 36 -3.84 47.49 -23.41
N LEU A 37 -4.99 48.00 -23.82
CA LEU A 37 -6.24 47.24 -23.85
C LEU A 37 -6.35 46.35 -25.09
N ASP A 38 -5.84 46.79 -26.22
CA ASP A 38 -5.76 45.99 -27.45
C ASP A 38 -4.75 44.86 -27.32
N GLN A 39 -3.63 45.08 -26.61
CA GLN A 39 -2.71 44.02 -26.24
C GLN A 39 -3.40 42.95 -25.41
N LEU A 40 -4.20 43.34 -24.40
CA LEU A 40 -4.98 42.40 -23.61
C LEU A 40 -5.99 41.65 -24.48
N ALA A 41 -6.76 42.34 -25.34
CA ALA A 41 -7.80 41.75 -26.17
C ALA A 41 -7.25 40.76 -27.22
N ASN A 42 -6.02 41.01 -27.70
CA ASN A 42 -5.36 40.16 -28.69
C ASN A 42 -4.45 39.08 -28.05
N ASP A 43 -4.34 39.05 -26.72
CA ASP A 43 -3.61 37.99 -26.02
C ASP A 43 -4.33 36.65 -26.22
N PRO A 44 -3.67 35.61 -26.78
CA PRO A 44 -4.31 34.31 -27.01
C PRO A 44 -4.81 33.61 -25.73
N SER A 45 -4.18 33.90 -24.60
CA SER A 45 -4.51 33.32 -23.30
C SER A 45 -5.52 34.16 -22.53
N LEU A 46 -5.37 35.49 -22.52
CA LEU A 46 -6.18 36.39 -21.69
C LEU A 46 -7.30 37.11 -22.45
N GLY A 47 -7.19 37.23 -23.77
CA GLY A 47 -8.03 38.10 -24.58
C GLY A 47 -9.49 37.71 -24.62
N ARG A 48 -9.83 36.45 -24.30
CA ARG A 48 -11.21 35.96 -24.17
C ARG A 48 -11.82 36.18 -22.79
N TYR A 49 -11.02 36.53 -21.79
CA TYR A 49 -11.49 36.76 -20.42
C TYR A 49 -11.89 38.21 -20.17
N ALA A 50 -12.73 38.40 -19.15
CA ALA A 50 -13.18 39.70 -18.66
C ALA A 50 -13.77 40.62 -19.76
N GLN A 51 -14.47 40.06 -20.74
CA GLN A 51 -15.04 40.82 -21.88
C GLN A 51 -15.88 42.03 -21.44
N ALA A 52 -16.65 41.88 -20.36
CA ALA A 52 -17.44 42.97 -19.80
C ALA A 52 -16.55 44.11 -19.26
N GLU A 53 -15.45 43.80 -18.58
CA GLU A 53 -14.52 44.81 -18.09
C GLU A 53 -13.69 45.42 -19.22
N GLN A 54 -13.31 44.64 -20.24
CA GLN A 54 -12.68 45.18 -21.44
C GLN A 54 -13.60 46.18 -22.15
N ALA A 55 -14.90 45.88 -22.28
CA ALA A 55 -15.87 46.80 -22.86
C ALA A 55 -16.03 48.09 -22.02
N ARG A 56 -16.06 47.97 -20.69
CA ARG A 56 -16.10 49.13 -19.77
C ARG A 56 -14.83 49.98 -19.84
N ALA A 57 -13.68 49.36 -20.04
CA ALA A 57 -12.41 50.06 -20.25
C ALA A 57 -12.41 50.83 -21.58
N ARG A 58 -12.92 50.23 -22.67
CA ARG A 58 -13.11 50.93 -23.95
C ARG A 58 -14.02 52.15 -23.81
N ASP A 59 -15.16 52.00 -23.13
CA ASP A 59 -16.07 53.12 -22.86
C ASP A 59 -15.39 54.24 -22.04
N ALA A 60 -14.63 53.90 -21.00
CA ALA A 60 -13.90 54.89 -20.21
C ALA A 60 -12.82 55.64 -21.01
N ILE A 61 -12.11 54.96 -21.91
CA ILE A 61 -11.15 55.59 -22.84
C ILE A 61 -11.88 56.53 -23.82
N ASN A 62 -13.04 56.10 -24.35
CA ASN A 62 -13.85 56.95 -25.23
C ASN A 62 -14.34 58.22 -24.52
N ARG A 63 -14.70 58.12 -23.24
CA ARG A 63 -15.08 59.28 -22.42
C ARG A 63 -13.90 60.20 -22.14
N LEU A 64 -12.71 59.66 -21.91
CA LEU A 64 -11.47 60.44 -21.80
C LEU A 64 -11.19 61.22 -23.09
N ALA A 65 -11.41 60.62 -24.26
CA ALA A 65 -11.24 61.29 -25.55
C ALA A 65 -12.19 62.47 -25.76
N GLN A 66 -13.36 62.45 -25.12
CA GLN A 66 -14.38 63.51 -25.21
C GLN A 66 -14.31 64.52 -24.06
N ALA A 67 -13.48 64.28 -23.04
CA ALA A 67 -13.45 65.09 -21.83
C ALA A 67 -12.83 66.47 -22.08
N GLY A 68 -13.50 67.51 -21.57
CA GLY A 68 -12.95 68.87 -21.56
C GLY A 68 -11.75 69.00 -20.62
N SER A 69 -10.95 70.05 -20.80
CA SER A 69 -9.68 70.23 -20.07
C SER A 69 -9.80 70.17 -18.54
N ARG A 70 -10.94 70.59 -17.97
CA ARG A 70 -11.21 70.58 -16.51
C ARG A 70 -11.55 69.18 -15.98
N GLU A 71 -12.23 68.36 -16.79
CA GLU A 71 -12.70 67.02 -16.40
C GLU A 71 -11.67 65.94 -16.75
N ARG A 72 -10.74 66.26 -17.66
CA ARG A 72 -9.74 65.34 -18.20
C ARG A 72 -8.90 64.61 -17.15
N PRO A 73 -8.38 65.25 -16.08
CA PRO A 73 -7.63 64.53 -15.05
C PRO A 73 -8.47 63.43 -14.37
N HIS A 74 -9.75 63.69 -14.15
CA HIS A 74 -10.65 62.71 -13.55
C HIS A 74 -11.01 61.60 -14.54
N ALA A 75 -11.31 61.94 -15.79
CA ALA A 75 -11.58 60.97 -16.85
C ALA A 75 -10.38 60.05 -17.10
N LEU A 76 -9.15 60.59 -17.03
CA LEU A 76 -7.91 59.83 -17.17
C LEU A 76 -7.77 58.81 -16.05
N TYR A 77 -7.94 59.24 -14.79
CA TYR A 77 -7.91 58.35 -13.63
C TYR A 77 -8.92 57.19 -13.75
N LEU A 78 -10.15 57.48 -14.19
CA LEU A 78 -11.16 56.44 -14.38
C LEU A 78 -10.80 55.48 -15.51
N ALA A 79 -10.27 55.98 -16.63
CA ALA A 79 -9.84 55.15 -17.75
C ALA A 79 -8.67 54.23 -17.36
N GLU A 80 -7.65 54.76 -16.66
CA GLU A 80 -6.55 53.97 -16.11
C GLU A 80 -7.07 52.86 -15.20
N ARG A 81 -7.94 53.21 -14.24
CA ARG A 81 -8.49 52.24 -13.29
C ARG A 81 -9.31 51.15 -13.97
N ARG A 82 -10.03 51.48 -15.05
CA ARG A 82 -10.81 50.50 -15.81
C ARG A 82 -9.94 49.56 -16.64
N VAL A 83 -8.87 50.06 -17.25
CA VAL A 83 -7.91 49.22 -17.97
C VAL A 83 -7.20 48.26 -17.01
N ASP A 84 -6.81 48.72 -15.82
CA ASP A 84 -6.21 47.86 -14.79
C ASP A 84 -7.19 46.81 -14.29
N LEU A 85 -8.46 47.19 -14.09
CA LEU A 85 -9.52 46.25 -13.70
C LEU A 85 -9.74 45.17 -14.77
N ALA A 86 -9.75 45.55 -16.06
CA ALA A 86 -9.89 44.59 -17.14
C ALA A 86 -8.75 43.57 -17.17
N LYS A 87 -7.50 44.03 -16.98
CA LYS A 87 -6.32 43.15 -16.93
C LYS A 87 -6.37 42.19 -15.74
N THR A 88 -6.60 42.72 -14.55
CA THR A 88 -6.67 41.92 -13.32
C THR A 88 -7.85 40.94 -13.33
N ALA A 89 -9.01 41.35 -13.86
CA ALA A 89 -10.14 40.46 -14.02
C ALA A 89 -9.86 39.33 -15.03
N ALA A 90 -9.15 39.61 -16.12
CA ALA A 90 -8.76 38.58 -17.08
C ALA A 90 -7.80 37.55 -16.45
N GLN A 91 -6.80 38.01 -15.70
CA GLN A 91 -5.88 37.15 -14.95
C GLN A 91 -6.60 36.31 -13.89
N LEU A 92 -7.56 36.90 -13.17
CA LEU A 92 -8.36 36.18 -12.18
C LEU A 92 -9.17 35.05 -12.82
N GLN A 93 -9.84 35.32 -13.94
CA GLN A 93 -10.62 34.31 -14.64
C GLN A 93 -9.74 33.18 -15.18
N ASP A 94 -8.58 33.50 -15.76
CA ASP A 94 -7.60 32.49 -16.19
C ASP A 94 -7.16 31.59 -15.02
N ALA A 95 -6.81 32.20 -13.88
CA ALA A 95 -6.42 31.46 -12.68
C ALA A 95 -7.56 30.56 -12.15
N GLN A 96 -8.80 31.03 -12.16
CA GLN A 96 -9.96 30.23 -11.74
C GLN A 96 -10.20 29.02 -12.64
N VAL A 97 -10.04 29.19 -13.96
CA VAL A 97 -10.15 28.09 -14.92
C VAL A 97 -9.05 27.06 -14.66
N LYS A 98 -7.80 27.50 -14.46
CA LYS A 98 -6.67 26.61 -14.13
C LYS A 98 -6.88 25.85 -12.82
N LEU A 99 -7.35 26.53 -11.77
CA LEU A 99 -7.70 25.87 -10.50
C LEU A 99 -8.74 24.76 -10.71
N THR A 100 -9.79 25.05 -11.46
CA THR A 100 -10.85 24.08 -11.75
C THR A 100 -10.31 22.87 -12.54
N GLN A 101 -9.37 23.08 -13.46
CA GLN A 101 -8.71 22.00 -14.19
C GLN A 101 -7.85 21.15 -13.26
N LEU A 102 -7.01 21.79 -12.43
CA LEU A 102 -6.15 21.10 -11.47
C LEU A 102 -6.94 20.32 -10.43
N ASP A 103 -8.07 20.84 -9.94
CA ASP A 103 -8.95 20.11 -9.02
C ASP A 103 -9.50 18.83 -9.66
N ARG A 104 -9.93 18.88 -10.92
CA ARG A 104 -10.39 17.69 -11.66
C ARG A 104 -9.27 16.66 -11.85
N GLU A 105 -8.06 17.13 -12.19
CA GLU A 105 -6.88 16.26 -12.32
C GLU A 105 -6.53 15.60 -10.99
N ARG A 106 -6.54 16.36 -9.90
CA ARG A 106 -6.31 15.84 -8.54
C ARG A 106 -7.33 14.78 -8.19
N ASP A 107 -8.61 15.04 -8.43
CA ASP A 107 -9.68 14.09 -8.12
C ASP A 107 -9.54 12.80 -8.94
N GLN A 108 -9.17 12.91 -10.22
CA GLN A 108 -8.87 11.75 -11.07
C GLN A 108 -7.69 10.93 -10.53
N ILE A 109 -6.60 11.60 -10.13
CA ILE A 109 -5.43 10.93 -9.51
C ILE A 109 -5.82 10.21 -8.22
N MET A 110 -6.64 10.84 -7.37
CA MET A 110 -7.10 10.23 -6.13
C MET A 110 -7.97 8.99 -6.37
N LEU A 111 -8.87 9.05 -7.36
CA LEU A 111 -9.67 7.89 -7.76
C LEU A 111 -8.80 6.75 -8.30
N ASP A 112 -7.82 7.05 -9.13
CA ASP A 112 -6.93 6.03 -9.70
C ASP A 112 -6.02 5.40 -8.63
N ASN A 113 -5.52 6.20 -7.68
CA ASN A 113 -4.78 5.68 -6.53
C ASN A 113 -5.66 4.79 -5.64
N SER A 114 -6.88 5.23 -5.32
CA SER A 114 -7.82 4.43 -4.54
C SER A 114 -8.14 3.10 -5.21
N ARG A 115 -8.34 3.08 -6.54
CA ARG A 115 -8.53 1.83 -7.31
C ARG A 115 -7.33 0.91 -7.18
N ARG A 116 -6.11 1.42 -7.39
CA ARG A 116 -4.88 0.62 -7.25
C ARG A 116 -4.72 0.06 -5.82
N GLU A 117 -5.01 0.87 -4.81
CA GLU A 117 -4.98 0.43 -3.42
C GLU A 117 -6.00 -0.68 -3.15
N THR A 118 -7.23 -0.56 -3.67
CA THR A 118 -8.24 -1.62 -3.53
C THR A 118 -7.83 -2.91 -4.23
N GLU A 119 -7.23 -2.84 -5.41
CA GLU A 119 -6.72 -4.02 -6.14
C GLU A 119 -5.57 -4.69 -5.39
N LEU A 120 -4.63 -3.91 -4.84
CA LEU A 120 -3.54 -4.43 -4.02
C LEU A 120 -4.04 -5.08 -2.74
N ALA A 121 -5.01 -4.45 -2.05
CA ALA A 121 -5.62 -5.01 -0.85
C ALA A 121 -6.37 -6.32 -1.14
N GLN A 122 -7.08 -6.41 -2.27
CA GLN A 122 -7.75 -7.64 -2.70
C GLN A 122 -6.74 -8.76 -2.97
N ARG A 123 -5.67 -8.47 -3.72
CA ARG A 123 -4.61 -9.45 -4.00
C ARG A 123 -3.93 -9.93 -2.71
N GLU A 124 -3.67 -9.03 -1.77
CA GLU A 124 -3.05 -9.40 -0.49
C GLU A 124 -4.00 -10.25 0.36
N LEU A 125 -5.30 -9.91 0.40
CA LEU A 125 -6.31 -10.72 1.06
C LEU A 125 -6.43 -12.12 0.45
N GLU A 126 -6.38 -12.23 -0.88
CA GLU A 126 -6.38 -13.51 -1.59
C GLU A 126 -5.15 -14.35 -1.24
N ARG A 127 -3.95 -13.76 -1.20
CA ARG A 127 -2.73 -14.45 -0.74
C ARG A 127 -2.86 -14.96 0.68
N GLN A 128 -3.37 -14.13 1.59
CA GLN A 128 -3.57 -14.51 2.99
C GLN A 128 -4.57 -15.66 3.13
N ARG A 129 -5.67 -15.63 2.37
CA ARG A 129 -6.65 -16.73 2.33
C ARG A 129 -6.02 -18.03 1.84
N LEU A 130 -5.22 -17.99 0.78
CA LEU A 130 -4.52 -19.18 0.28
C LEU A 130 -3.55 -19.74 1.32
N GLN A 131 -2.76 -18.88 1.97
CA GLN A 131 -1.84 -19.31 3.03
C GLN A 131 -2.60 -19.94 4.21
N TYR A 132 -3.74 -19.36 4.59
CA TYR A 132 -4.56 -19.90 5.67
C TYR A 132 -5.17 -21.26 5.31
N GLN A 133 -5.63 -21.43 4.06
CA GLN A 133 -6.14 -22.72 3.57
C GLN A 133 -5.05 -23.80 3.61
N LEU A 134 -3.84 -23.50 3.10
CA LEU A 134 -2.71 -24.42 3.13
C LEU A 134 -2.33 -24.79 4.58
N ALA A 135 -2.29 -23.81 5.49
CA ALA A 135 -2.00 -24.08 6.90
C ALA A 135 -3.06 -24.98 7.55
N GLN A 136 -4.35 -24.81 7.21
CA GLN A 136 -5.40 -25.70 7.68
C GLN A 136 -5.28 -27.12 7.12
N GLU A 137 -4.95 -27.26 5.83
CA GLU A 137 -4.72 -28.58 5.22
C GLU A 137 -3.52 -29.29 5.85
N GLU A 138 -2.42 -28.58 6.08
CA GLU A 138 -1.25 -29.12 6.78
C GLU A 138 -1.56 -29.53 8.22
N ALA A 139 -2.32 -28.71 8.95
CA ALA A 139 -2.76 -29.03 10.30
C ALA A 139 -3.65 -30.29 10.33
N ALA A 140 -4.60 -30.39 9.39
CA ALA A 140 -5.46 -31.56 9.24
C ALA A 140 -4.63 -32.82 8.89
N ARG A 141 -3.63 -32.69 8.00
CA ARG A 141 -2.73 -33.79 7.65
C ARG A 141 -1.90 -34.26 8.84
N LEU A 142 -1.34 -33.33 9.62
CA LEU A 142 -0.58 -33.64 10.83
C LEU A 142 -1.46 -34.30 11.89
N GLN A 143 -2.70 -33.84 12.05
CA GLN A 143 -3.67 -34.45 12.95
C GLN A 143 -4.00 -35.89 12.53
N ALA A 144 -4.24 -36.14 11.23
CA ALA A 144 -4.47 -37.47 10.71
C ALA A 144 -3.25 -38.39 10.96
N GLN A 145 -2.03 -37.93 10.68
CA GLN A 145 -0.81 -38.69 10.99
C GLN A 145 -0.69 -38.99 12.48
N GLY A 146 -0.97 -38.02 13.35
CA GLY A 146 -0.97 -38.22 14.80
C GLY A 146 -1.95 -39.31 15.26
N GLN A 147 -3.14 -39.35 14.65
CA GLN A 147 -4.13 -40.40 14.91
C GLN A 147 -3.63 -41.79 14.46
N GLU A 148 -3.06 -41.89 13.26
CA GLU A 148 -2.45 -43.12 12.75
C GLU A 148 -1.32 -43.63 13.66
N TYR A 149 -0.42 -42.74 14.10
CA TYR A 149 0.64 -43.10 15.05
C TYR A 149 0.09 -43.58 16.39
N SER A 150 -0.97 -42.94 16.91
CA SER A 150 -1.63 -43.38 18.15
C SER A 150 -2.22 -44.78 17.99
N GLN A 151 -2.94 -45.03 16.90
CA GLN A 151 -3.52 -46.34 16.62
C GLN A 151 -2.45 -47.43 16.47
N ALA A 152 -1.36 -47.15 15.74
CA ALA A 152 -0.24 -48.08 15.61
C ALA A 152 0.43 -48.37 16.96
N ALA A 153 0.60 -47.36 17.82
CA ALA A 153 1.15 -47.52 19.16
C ALA A 153 0.23 -48.36 20.06
N GLU A 154 -1.10 -48.16 19.97
CA GLU A 154 -2.09 -48.97 20.69
C GLU A 154 -2.08 -50.43 20.23
N GLN A 155 -2.00 -50.67 18.92
CA GLN A 155 -1.89 -52.02 18.35
C GLN A 155 -0.60 -52.72 18.82
N ALA A 156 0.55 -52.04 18.72
CA ALA A 156 1.82 -52.58 19.19
C ALA A 156 1.80 -52.92 20.69
N ARG A 157 1.17 -52.08 21.52
CA ARG A 157 0.97 -52.37 22.95
C ARG A 157 0.08 -53.59 23.15
N ALA A 158 -1.02 -53.70 22.42
CA ALA A 158 -1.92 -54.85 22.50
C ALA A 158 -1.23 -56.16 22.08
N GLU A 159 -0.43 -56.16 21.02
CA GLU A 159 0.38 -57.30 20.59
C GLU A 159 1.45 -57.68 21.61
N ALA A 160 2.17 -56.71 22.16
CA ALA A 160 3.13 -56.94 23.22
C ALA A 160 2.48 -57.57 24.46
N GLU A 161 1.29 -57.11 24.86
CA GLU A 161 0.53 -57.70 25.96
C GLU A 161 0.07 -59.14 25.65
N ARG A 162 -0.34 -59.43 24.41
CA ARG A 162 -0.66 -60.81 23.97
C ARG A 162 0.57 -61.71 24.03
N ALA A 163 1.72 -61.23 23.54
CA ALA A 163 2.99 -61.96 23.58
C ALA A 163 3.45 -62.26 25.00
N LYS A 164 3.34 -61.28 25.92
CA LYS A 164 3.62 -61.49 27.35
C LYS A 164 2.72 -62.56 27.97
N LYS A 165 1.41 -62.52 27.68
CA LYS A 165 0.45 -63.54 28.18
C LYS A 165 0.78 -64.94 27.67
N LEU A 166 1.12 -65.05 26.38
CA LEU A 166 1.54 -66.32 25.77
C LEU A 166 2.82 -66.85 26.41
N ALA A 167 3.85 -66.01 26.57
CA ALA A 167 5.11 -66.38 27.21
C ALA A 167 4.90 -66.81 28.68
N ALA A 168 4.03 -66.13 29.42
CA ALA A 168 3.66 -66.52 30.78
C ALA A 168 2.95 -67.87 30.83
N ALA A 169 2.03 -68.16 29.89
CA ALA A 169 1.37 -69.45 29.78
C ALA A 169 2.36 -70.57 29.44
N GLN A 170 3.24 -70.35 28.45
CA GLN A 170 4.29 -71.30 28.09
C GLN A 170 5.26 -71.58 29.25
N SER A 171 5.64 -70.55 30.01
CA SER A 171 6.47 -70.70 31.21
C SER A 171 5.78 -71.59 32.26
N LYS A 172 4.47 -71.42 32.48
CA LYS A 172 3.69 -72.27 33.39
C LYS A 172 3.66 -73.72 32.91
N VAL A 173 3.43 -73.96 31.63
CA VAL A 173 3.46 -75.31 31.04
C VAL A 173 4.84 -75.95 31.21
N ALA A 174 5.91 -75.22 30.92
CA ALA A 174 7.28 -75.72 31.08
C ALA A 174 7.61 -76.05 32.55
N LYS A 175 7.14 -75.24 33.51
CA LYS A 175 7.29 -75.51 34.95
C LYS A 175 6.52 -76.77 35.38
N ALA A 176 5.28 -76.92 34.93
CA ALA A 176 4.47 -78.11 35.23
C ALA A 176 5.11 -79.38 34.65
N ALA A 177 5.62 -79.32 33.42
CA ALA A 177 6.34 -80.42 32.80
C ALA A 177 7.61 -80.81 33.59
N LYS A 178 8.37 -79.83 34.09
CA LYS A 178 9.53 -80.10 34.98
C LYS A 178 9.11 -80.78 36.27
N GLN A 179 8.06 -80.30 36.94
CA GLN A 179 7.54 -80.91 38.16
C GLN A 179 7.07 -82.35 37.93
N GLN A 180 6.39 -82.62 36.82
CA GLN A 180 5.98 -83.97 36.45
C GLN A 180 7.20 -84.89 36.21
N ALA A 181 8.24 -84.39 35.53
CA ALA A 181 9.47 -85.14 35.33
C ALA A 181 10.21 -85.43 36.65
N GLU A 182 10.27 -84.46 37.58
CA GLU A 182 10.85 -84.63 38.90
C GLU A 182 10.07 -85.63 39.75
N LEU A 183 8.74 -85.56 39.76
CA LEU A 183 7.88 -86.53 40.44
C LEU A 183 8.04 -87.94 39.86
N ALA A 184 8.10 -88.07 38.53
CA ALA A 184 8.35 -89.36 37.88
C ALA A 184 9.75 -89.90 38.25
N ALA A 185 10.77 -89.05 38.31
CA ALA A 185 12.11 -89.44 38.75
C ALA A 185 12.13 -89.87 40.23
N GLN A 186 11.40 -89.17 41.11
CA GLN A 186 11.25 -89.56 42.51
C GLN A 186 10.49 -90.88 42.65
N ALA A 187 9.40 -91.08 41.91
CA ALA A 187 8.67 -92.35 41.88
C ALA A 187 9.54 -93.51 41.39
N ALA A 188 10.32 -93.30 40.32
CA ALA A 188 11.29 -94.28 39.83
C ALA A 188 12.37 -94.59 40.88
N LYS A 189 12.85 -93.57 41.62
CA LYS A 189 13.81 -93.74 42.71
C LYS A 189 13.19 -94.49 43.91
N ALA A 190 11.93 -94.19 44.26
CA ALA A 190 11.19 -94.85 45.33
C ALA A 190 10.92 -96.34 45.00
N MET A 191 10.54 -96.64 43.75
CA MET A 191 10.44 -98.03 43.27
C MET A 191 11.79 -98.73 43.31
N ARG A 192 12.87 -98.04 42.93
CA ARG A 192 14.24 -98.57 43.04
C ARG A 192 14.65 -98.84 44.50
N SER A 193 14.25 -98.01 45.47
CA SER A 193 14.53 -98.27 46.89
C SER A 193 13.67 -99.39 47.46
N GLN A 194 12.39 -99.53 47.06
CA GLN A 194 11.56 -100.68 47.44
C GLN A 194 12.08 -102.00 46.85
N MET A 195 12.72 -101.96 45.68
CA MET A 195 13.41 -103.11 45.09
C MET A 195 14.84 -103.29 45.61
N GLY A 196 15.38 -102.32 46.36
CA GLY A 196 16.74 -102.30 46.89
C GLY A 196 16.84 -102.59 48.40
N GLU A 197 15.73 -102.84 49.08
CA GLU A 197 15.68 -103.38 50.46
C GLU A 197 15.73 -104.92 50.48
N GLY A 198 16.41 -105.49 49.49
CA GLY A 198 16.82 -106.88 49.41
C GLY A 198 18.14 -106.93 48.64
N ASP A 199 19.19 -107.36 49.33
CA ASP A 199 20.53 -107.71 48.85
C ASP A 199 21.58 -106.62 48.60
N GLN A 200 22.54 -106.62 49.53
CA GLN A 200 23.99 -106.55 49.30
C GLN A 200 24.59 -107.92 49.71
N PRO A 201 25.84 -108.33 49.35
CA PRO A 201 26.92 -107.59 48.66
C PRO A 201 27.83 -108.44 47.70
N ALA A 202 28.96 -107.80 47.32
CA ALA A 202 30.30 -108.33 46.93
C ALA A 202 30.55 -108.56 45.42
N GLU A 203 31.74 -108.33 44.81
CA GLU A 203 33.02 -107.69 45.12
C GLU A 203 33.89 -107.74 43.82
N ALA A 204 34.94 -106.90 43.73
CA ALA A 204 36.21 -107.05 42.99
C ALA A 204 36.55 -105.99 41.92
N ALA A 205 37.70 -105.33 42.17
CA ALA A 205 38.43 -104.36 41.34
C ALA A 205 39.58 -105.07 40.57
N PRO A 206 40.64 -104.42 40.03
CA PRO A 206 40.84 -103.07 39.44
C PRO A 206 41.59 -103.08 38.07
N ASP A 207 41.77 -101.90 37.44
CA ASP A 207 43.08 -101.29 37.08
C ASP A 207 43.22 -100.58 35.69
N ALA A 208 43.92 -99.43 35.75
CA ALA A 208 44.82 -98.76 34.79
C ALA A 208 44.36 -98.07 33.46
N SER A 209 44.46 -96.72 33.50
CA SER A 209 45.43 -95.88 32.76
C SER A 209 45.23 -95.47 31.26
N LYS A 210 45.22 -94.14 31.02
CA LYS A 210 46.00 -93.30 30.05
C LYS A 210 45.14 -92.11 29.54
N LYS A 211 45.41 -90.84 29.87
CA LYS A 211 46.41 -89.86 29.34
C LYS A 211 46.32 -89.51 27.83
N HIS A 212 45.84 -88.27 27.59
CA HIS A 212 46.21 -87.24 26.58
C HIS A 212 45.97 -87.50 25.07
N PRO A 213 45.93 -86.44 24.21
CA PRO A 213 46.19 -85.00 24.43
C PRO A 213 44.96 -84.13 24.70
#